data_AF-A0A2E3C6B3-F1
#
_entry.id   AF-A0A2E3C6B3-F1
#
_cell.length_a   1.000
_cell.length_b   1.000
_cell.length_c   1.000
_cell.angle_alpha   90.00
_cell.angle_beta   90.00
_cell.angle_gamma   90.00
#
_symmetry.space_group_name_H-M   'P 1'
#
loop_
_entity.id
_entity.type
_entity.pdbx_description
1 polymer ?
#
loop_
_entity_poly.entity_id
_entity_poly.type
_entity_poly.pdbx_seq_one_letter_code
_entity_poly.pdbx_strand_id
1 'polypeptide(L)' 'MNPVYVYLENSAGVKLSIRTLSKRLNLKKRAVHYYCHKDPRIRKVKGFEVGTGKSKINVFTIDP' A
#
# COMPACT_ATOMS: atom_id res chain seq x y z
N MET A 1 -9.45 12.85 5.92
CA MET A 1 -9.06 11.50 6.41
C MET A 1 -8.41 10.74 5.25
N ASN A 2 -7.29 10.05 5.47
CA ASN A 2 -6.59 9.33 4.40
C ASN A 2 -7.29 7.97 4.12
N PRO A 3 -7.89 7.77 2.93
CA PRO A 3 -8.65 6.54 2.65
C PRO A 3 -7.76 5.29 2.62
N VAL A 4 -6.48 5.44 2.28
CA VAL A 4 -5.52 4.33 2.28
C VAL A 4 -5.20 3.91 3.72
N TYR A 5 -5.05 4.88 4.62
CA TYR A 5 -4.81 4.62 6.04
C TYR A 5 -5.96 3.83 6.66
N VAL A 6 -7.20 4.32 6.52
CA VAL A 6 -8.40 3.66 7.09
C VAL A 6 -8.52 2.22 6.59
N TYR A 7 -8.20 1.97 5.32
CA TYR A 7 -8.23 0.63 4.76
C TYR A 7 -7.15 -0.29 5.33
N LEU A 8 -5.92 0.23 5.47
CA LEU A 8 -4.81 -0.53 6.04
C LEU A 8 -4.97 -0.73 7.56
N GLU A 9 -5.63 0.19 8.27
CA GLU A 9 -5.91 0.10 9.70
C GLU A 9 -6.93 -1.02 9.97
N ASN A 10 -7.99 -1.10 9.17
CA ASN A 10 -8.95 -2.22 9.20
C ASN A 10 -8.33 -3.57 8.77
N SER A 11 -7.13 -3.56 8.20
CA SER A 11 -6.38 -4.74 7.73
C SER A 11 -4.96 -4.71 8.26
N ALA A 12 -4.82 -4.38 9.56
CA ALA A 12 -3.52 -4.24 10.22
C ALA A 12 -2.62 -5.46 9.98
N GLY A 13 -1.34 -5.22 9.71
CA GLY A 13 -0.35 -6.26 9.40
C GLY A 13 -0.38 -6.80 7.95
N VAL A 14 -1.39 -6.45 7.14
CA VAL A 14 -1.45 -6.90 5.74
C VAL A 14 -0.60 -6.01 4.83
N LYS A 15 0.33 -6.65 4.12
CA LYS A 15 1.24 -5.99 3.16
C LYS A 15 0.58 -5.92 1.78
N LEU A 16 0.24 -4.73 1.32
CA LEU A 16 -0.47 -4.54 0.04
C LEU A 16 0.34 -3.70 -0.95
N SER A 17 0.31 -4.12 -2.22
CA SER A 17 0.89 -3.33 -3.31
C SER A 17 0.00 -2.13 -3.66
N ILE A 18 0.60 -1.08 -4.26
CA ILE A 18 -0.17 0.04 -4.82
C ILE A 18 -1.22 -0.44 -5.82
N ARG A 19 -0.92 -1.47 -6.62
CA ARG A 19 -1.86 -2.02 -7.60
C ARG A 19 -3.10 -2.58 -6.90
N THR A 20 -2.91 -3.31 -5.81
CA THR A 20 -4.00 -3.88 -5.03
C THR A 20 -4.82 -2.79 -4.35
N LEU A 21 -4.16 -1.82 -3.70
CA LEU A 21 -4.83 -0.69 -3.05
C LEU A 21 -5.64 0.16 -4.04
N SER A 22 -5.07 0.42 -5.22
CA SER A 22 -5.74 1.15 -6.31
C SER A 22 -7.01 0.45 -6.78
N LYS A 23 -6.97 -0.89 -6.93
CA LYS A 23 -8.15 -1.68 -7.30
C LYS A 23 -9.22 -1.67 -6.20
N ARG A 24 -8.82 -1.89 -4.94
CA ARG A 24 -9.77 -2.01 -3.81
C ARG A 24 -10.43 -0.69 -3.44
N LEU A 25 -9.68 0.41 -3.51
CA LEU A 25 -10.17 1.76 -3.16
C LEU A 25 -10.74 2.52 -4.36
N ASN A 26 -10.69 1.93 -5.56
CA ASN A 26 -11.04 2.59 -6.82
C ASN A 26 -10.33 3.95 -7.00
N LEU A 27 -9.06 4.03 -6.58
CA LEU A 27 -8.24 5.24 -6.64
C LEU A 27 -7.17 5.12 -7.72
N LYS A 28 -6.82 6.24 -8.35
CA LYS A 28 -5.66 6.31 -9.26
C LYS A 28 -4.38 5.94 -8.49
N LYS A 29 -3.52 5.12 -9.11
CA LYS A 29 -2.24 4.69 -8.52
C LYS A 29 -1.39 5.85 -8.00
N ARG A 30 -1.35 6.98 -8.71
CA ARG A 30 -0.64 8.20 -8.30
C ARG A 30 -1.20 8.79 -7.00
N ALA A 31 -2.52 8.77 -6.82
CA ALA A 31 -3.17 9.24 -5.60
C ALA A 31 -2.86 8.29 -4.43
N VAL A 32 -2.97 6.98 -4.63
CA VAL A 32 -2.59 5.98 -3.61
C VAL A 32 -1.13 6.17 -3.18
N HIS A 33 -0.22 6.31 -4.15
CA HIS A 33 1.20 6.54 -3.87
C HIS A 33 1.41 7.82 -3.04
N TYR A 34 0.73 8.92 -3.41
CA TYR A 34 0.78 10.16 -2.65
C TYR A 34 0.29 9.97 -1.21
N TYR A 35 -0.85 9.32 -1.01
CA TYR A 35 -1.41 9.07 0.31
C TYR A 35 -0.51 8.17 1.17
N CYS A 36 0.11 7.14 0.60
CA CYS A 36 1.05 6.30 1.32
C CYS A 36 2.31 7.05 1.75
N HIS A 37 2.80 8.00 0.94
CA HIS A 37 4.02 8.75 1.25
C HIS A 37 3.78 9.99 2.13
N LYS A 38 2.57 10.55 2.10
CA LYS A 38 2.19 11.70 2.91
C LYS A 38 2.00 11.32 4.38
N ASP A 39 1.54 10.10 4.63
CA ASP A 39 1.13 9.67 5.96
C ASP A 39 2.28 8.92 6.66
N PRO A 40 2.86 9.46 7.74
CA PRO A 40 4.03 8.86 8.40
C PRO A 40 3.72 7.52 9.06
N ARG A 41 2.43 7.20 9.28
CA ARG A 41 1.99 5.94 9.88
C ARG A 41 2.02 4.77 8.91
N ILE A 42 2.03 5.05 7.60
CA ILE A 42 2.05 4.02 6.57
C ILE A 42 3.51 3.69 6.24
N ARG A 43 3.92 2.46 6.54
CA ARG A 43 5.27 1.99 6.32
C ARG A 43 5.41 1.36 4.94
N LYS A 44 6.47 1.72 4.22
CA LYS A 44 6.90 1.03 3.00
C LYS A 44 7.72 -0.21 3.35
N VAL A 45 7.38 -1.34 2.75
CA VAL A 45 8.10 -2.61 2.91
C VAL A 45 8.70 -3.06 1.58
N LYS A 46 9.81 -3.80 1.65
CA LYS A 46 10.38 -4.46 0.46
C LYS A 46 9.39 -5.52 -0.03
N GLY A 47 8.90 -5.34 -1.25
CA GLY A 47 7.98 -6.27 -1.91
C GLY A 47 8.68 -7.12 -2.95
N PHE A 48 8.35 -8.39 -2.99
CA PHE A 48 8.77 -9.31 -4.06
C PHE A 48 7.53 -9.97 -4.66
N GLU A 49 7.36 -9.86 -5.98
CA GLU A 49 6.26 -10.51 -6.70
C GLU A 49 6.74 -11.86 -7.24
N VAL A 50 6.20 -12.91 -6.64
CA VAL A 50 6.38 -14.29 -7.07
C VAL A 50 5.73 -14.47 -8.46
N GLY A 51 6.39 -15.20 -9.36
CA GLY A 51 5.92 -15.46 -10.72
C GLY A 51 6.37 -14.46 -11.78
N THR A 52 6.70 -13.22 -11.41
CA THR A 52 7.33 -12.25 -12.35
C THR A 52 8.78 -11.92 -12.00
N GLY A 53 9.26 -12.30 -10.81
CA GLY A 53 10.62 -12.03 -10.35
C GLY A 53 10.87 -10.55 -10.00
N LYS A 54 9.83 -9.71 -9.98
CA LYS A 54 9.98 -8.28 -9.72
C LYS A 54 10.22 -8.02 -8.23
N SER A 55 11.38 -7.48 -7.91
CA SER A 55 11.82 -7.11 -6.56
C SER A 55 11.67 -5.63 -6.21
N LYS A 56 11.38 -4.77 -7.20
CA LYS A 56 11.23 -3.31 -7.02
C LYS A 56 9.76 -2.90 -6.99
N ILE A 57 9.00 -3.44 -6.04
CA ILE A 57 7.57 -3.16 -5.92
C ILE A 57 7.30 -2.31 -4.69
N ASN A 58 6.49 -1.27 -4.88
CA ASN A 58 6.00 -0.44 -3.80
C ASN A 58 4.88 -1.18 -3.07
N VAL A 59 5.22 -1.71 -1.89
CA VAL A 59 4.30 -2.39 -0.97
C VAL A 59 4.25 -1.62 0.34
N PHE A 60 3.06 -1.48 0.89
CA PHE A 60 2.79 -0.69 2.10
C PHE A 60 2.04 -1.53 3.14
N THR A 61 2.25 -1.20 4.41
CA THR A 61 1.61 -1.81 5.58
C THR A 61 1.48 -0.77 6.68
N ILE A 62 0.58 -1.03 7.63
CA ILE A 62 0.61 -0.40 8.95
C ILE A 62 1.12 -1.45 9.93
N ASP A 63 1.93 -1.04 10.92
CA ASP A 63 2.38 -1.95 11.98
C ASP A 63 1.19 -2.38 12.83
N PRO A 64 1.09 -3.67 13.20
CA PRO A 64 0.03 -4.18 14.05
C PRO A 64 0.10 -3.61 15.47
#